data_AF-H3BLL1-F1
#
_entry.id   AF-H3BLL1-F1
#
_cell.length_a   1.000
_cell.length_b   1.000
_cell.length_c   1.000
_cell.angle_alpha   90.00
_cell.angle_beta   90.00
_cell.angle_gamma   90.00
#
_symmetry.space_group_name_H-M   'P 1'
#
loop_
_entity.id
_entity.type
_entity.pdbx_description
1 polymer ?
#
loop_
_entity_poly.entity_id
_entity_poly.type
_entity_poly.pdbx_seq_one_letter_code
_entity_poly.pdbx_strand_id
1 'polypeptide(L)'
;MVINRLEKLFVTNDAATILRELEVQHPAAKMIVMASHMQEQEVGDGTNFVLVFAGALLELAEELLRIGLSVSEVISGYEIACKKAHEILPELVCCSAKNLRDVDEVSSLLRTSIMSKQYGSETFLAKLIAQA
;
A
#
# COMPACT_ATOMS: atom_id res chain seq x y z
N MET A 1 15.38 8.74 -5.96
CA MET A 1 16.79 8.52 -5.59
C MET A 1 16.96 8.91 -4.14
N VAL A 2 17.41 7.99 -3.29
CA VAL A 2 17.65 8.23 -1.86
C VAL A 2 19.13 7.94 -1.58
N ILE A 3 19.81 8.86 -0.91
CA ILE A 3 21.17 8.65 -0.40
C ILE A 3 21.06 8.62 1.12
N ASN A 4 21.42 7.50 1.73
CA ASN A 4 21.28 7.34 3.17
C ASN A 4 22.50 7.89 3.94
N ARG A 5 22.45 7.84 5.28
CA ARG A 5 23.54 8.30 6.18
C ARG A 5 24.91 7.64 5.92
N LEU A 6 24.93 6.49 5.26
CA LEU A 6 26.14 5.73 4.92
C LEU A 6 26.61 5.98 3.49
N GLU A 7 26.11 7.06 2.85
CA GLU A 7 26.40 7.42 1.45
C GLU A 7 26.02 6.33 0.43
N LYS A 8 25.12 5.41 0.80
CA LYS A 8 24.62 4.39 -0.12
C LYS A 8 23.53 4.97 -1.00
N LEU A 9 23.68 4.77 -2.31
CA LEU A 9 22.73 5.18 -3.32
C LEU A 9 21.64 4.12 -3.53
N PHE A 10 20.39 4.51 -3.30
CA PHE A 10 19.21 3.70 -3.61
C PHE A 10 18.42 4.33 -4.75
N VAL A 11 18.22 3.54 -5.81
CA VAL A 11 17.31 3.85 -6.91
C VAL A 11 16.13 2.89 -6.80
N THR A 12 15.02 3.39 -6.26
CA THR A 12 13.82 2.58 -6.01
C THR A 12 12.57 3.44 -6.16
N ASN A 13 11.52 2.82 -6.68
CA ASN A 13 10.16 3.38 -6.72
C ASN A 13 9.28 2.82 -5.59
N ASP A 14 9.83 1.93 -4.76
CA ASP A 14 9.09 1.28 -3.70
C ASP A 14 9.01 2.16 -2.44
N ALA A 15 7.78 2.48 -2.03
CA ALA A 15 7.51 3.35 -0.89
C ALA A 15 8.06 2.79 0.42
N ALA A 16 7.95 1.48 0.66
CA ALA A 16 8.46 0.85 1.88
C ALA A 16 9.99 0.98 1.96
N THR A 17 10.68 0.81 0.85
CA THR A 17 12.13 1.00 0.76
C THR A 17 12.52 2.46 0.97
N ILE A 18 11.80 3.41 0.36
CA ILE A 18 12.03 4.84 0.57
C ILE A 18 11.89 5.21 2.05
N LEU A 19 10.79 4.78 2.69
CA LEU A 19 10.51 5.10 4.10
C LEU A 19 11.50 4.49 5.09
N ARG A 20 12.08 3.33 4.78
CA ARG A 20 13.13 2.71 5.61
C ARG A 20 14.44 3.49 5.59
N GLU A 21 14.77 4.08 4.44
CA GLU A 21 16.00 4.87 4.27
C GLU A 21 15.85 6.33 4.71
N LEU A 22 14.61 6.82 4.87
CA LEU A 22 14.32 8.17 5.34
C LEU A 22 14.33 8.29 6.87
N GLU A 23 14.84 9.42 7.35
CA GLU A 23 14.84 9.74 8.78
C GLU A 23 13.56 10.46 9.18
N VAL A 24 12.50 9.69 9.45
CA VAL A 24 11.24 10.26 9.91
C VAL A 24 11.33 10.67 11.38
N GLN A 25 11.36 11.98 11.64
CA GLN A 25 11.49 12.54 12.99
C GLN A 25 10.14 12.71 13.71
N HIS A 26 9.11 13.14 12.97
CA HIS A 26 7.82 13.51 13.56
C HIS A 26 7.05 12.29 14.09
N PRO A 27 6.62 12.26 15.37
CA PRO A 27 5.93 11.10 15.95
C PRO A 27 4.67 10.67 15.21
N ALA A 28 3.83 11.62 14.77
CA ALA A 28 2.62 11.27 14.01
C ALA A 28 2.95 10.63 12.65
N ALA A 29 4.03 11.06 12.00
CA ALA A 29 4.46 10.47 10.73
C ALA A 29 5.03 9.05 10.96
N LYS A 30 5.72 8.81 12.09
CA LYS A 30 6.18 7.46 12.46
C LYS A 30 5.03 6.46 12.58
N MET A 31 3.86 6.87 13.06
CA MET A 31 2.68 5.99 13.11
C MET A 31 2.26 5.52 11.72
N ILE A 32 2.24 6.43 10.73
CA ILE A 32 1.91 6.09 9.34
C ILE A 32 2.99 5.20 8.72
N VAL A 33 4.27 5.47 9.00
CA VAL A 33 5.38 4.61 8.56
C VAL A 33 5.26 3.21 9.14
N MET A 34 4.92 3.08 10.43
CA MET A 34 4.69 1.78 11.07
C MET A 34 3.52 1.03 10.45
N ALA A 35 2.41 1.71 10.16
CA ALA A 35 1.27 1.11 9.47
C ALA A 35 1.65 0.60 8.06
N SER A 36 2.39 1.40 7.29
CA SER A 36 2.92 0.97 5.99
C SER A 36 3.91 -0.19 6.13
N HIS A 37 4.68 -0.28 7.21
CA HIS A 37 5.59 -1.39 7.43
C HIS A 37 4.84 -2.68 7.77
N MET A 38 3.76 -2.61 8.55
CA MET A 38 2.90 -3.76 8.81
C MET A 38 2.27 -4.28 7.52
N GLN A 39 1.81 -3.39 6.63
CA GLN A 39 1.29 -3.77 5.31
C GLN A 39 2.34 -4.53 4.47
N GLU A 40 3.60 -4.05 4.47
CA GLU A 40 4.70 -4.73 3.80
C GLU A 40 4.94 -6.13 4.37
N GLN A 41 4.88 -6.30 5.69
CA GLN A 41 5.14 -7.59 6.34
C GLN A 41 4.05 -8.63 6.06
N GLU A 42 2.78 -8.22 6.02
CA GLU A 42 1.66 -9.14 5.86
C GLU A 42 1.43 -9.56 4.40
N VAL A 43 1.52 -8.63 3.45
CA VAL A 43 1.19 -8.91 2.04
C VAL A 43 2.27 -8.50 1.04
N GLY A 44 3.24 -7.67 1.43
CA GLY A 44 4.34 -7.23 0.55
C GLY A 44 3.96 -6.26 -0.57
N ASP A 45 2.71 -5.78 -0.61
CA ASP A 45 2.22 -4.80 -1.58
C ASP A 45 1.22 -3.82 -0.93
N GLY A 46 0.92 -2.72 -1.62
CA GLY A 46 -0.05 -1.71 -1.17
C GLY A 46 0.51 -0.74 -0.12
N THR A 47 1.82 -0.75 0.13
CA THR A 47 2.46 0.19 1.07
C THR A 47 2.23 1.64 0.67
N ASN A 48 2.36 1.95 -0.62
CA ASN A 48 2.05 3.29 -1.12
C ASN A 48 0.57 3.65 -0.95
N PHE A 49 -0.34 2.68 -1.09
CA PHE A 49 -1.78 2.91 -0.88
C PHE A 49 -2.07 3.32 0.56
N VAL A 50 -1.47 2.64 1.55
CA VAL A 50 -1.64 2.98 2.97
C VAL A 50 -1.23 4.43 3.24
N LEU A 51 -0.10 4.88 2.67
CA LEU A 51 0.41 6.24 2.86
C LEU A 51 -0.53 7.29 2.28
N VAL A 52 -0.92 7.11 1.01
CA VAL A 52 -1.79 8.06 0.29
C VAL A 52 -3.17 8.10 0.94
N PHE A 53 -3.72 6.93 1.27
CA PHE A 53 -5.05 6.82 1.87
C PHE A 53 -5.09 7.44 3.28
N ALA A 54 -4.08 7.19 4.12
CA ALA A 54 -3.98 7.82 5.43
C ALA A 54 -3.85 9.35 5.33
N GLY A 55 -3.09 9.85 4.35
CA GLY A 55 -2.98 11.29 4.08
C GLY A 55 -4.32 11.92 3.72
N ALA A 56 -5.05 11.30 2.78
CA ALA A 56 -6.37 11.78 2.35
C ALA A 56 -7.40 11.76 3.49
N LEU A 57 -7.38 10.73 4.34
CA LEU A 57 -8.25 10.67 5.52
C LEU A 57 -7.96 11.81 6.50
N LEU A 58 -6.69 12.13 6.75
CA LEU A 58 -6.32 13.22 7.65
C LEU A 58 -6.63 14.60 7.09
N GLU A 59 -6.46 14.79 5.78
CA GLU A 59 -6.82 16.03 5.07
C GLU A 59 -8.33 16.31 5.18
N LEU A 60 -9.16 15.31 4.89
CA LEU A 60 -10.61 15.42 5.04
C LEU A 60 -11.06 15.55 6.51
N ALA A 61 -10.36 14.87 7.43
CA ALA A 61 -10.63 15.03 8.86
C ALA A 61 -10.39 16.47 9.33
N GLU A 62 -9.35 17.14 8.83
CA GLU A 62 -9.08 18.54 9.14
C GLU A 62 -10.25 19.44 8.73
N GLU A 63 -10.81 19.23 7.53
CA GLU A 63 -11.98 19.99 7.05
C GLU A 63 -13.20 19.82 7.96
N LEU A 64 -13.48 18.57 8.40
CA LEU A 64 -14.58 18.28 9.31
C LEU A 64 -14.41 18.98 10.66
N LEU A 65 -13.19 19.00 11.19
CA LEU A 65 -12.89 19.71 12.43
C LEU A 65 -13.09 21.23 12.28
N ARG A 66 -12.71 21.80 11.13
CA ARG A 66 -12.91 23.24 10.84
C ARG A 66 -14.39 23.62 10.74
N ILE A 67 -15.25 22.69 10.31
CA ILE A 67 -16.72 22.89 10.26
C ILE A 67 -17.36 22.77 11.65
N GLY A 68 -16.63 22.28 12.65
CA GLY A 68 -17.04 22.22 14.04
C GLY A 68 -17.37 20.83 14.57
N LEU A 69 -17.09 19.77 13.81
CA LEU A 69 -17.21 18.40 14.32
C LEU A 69 -16.14 18.13 15.38
N SER A 70 -16.49 17.32 16.39
CA SER A 70 -15.52 16.86 17.37
C SER A 70 -14.63 15.75 16.81
N VAL A 71 -13.41 15.63 17.32
CA VAL A 71 -12.47 14.56 16.94
C VAL A 71 -13.09 13.17 17.15
N SER A 72 -13.85 12.98 18.23
CA SER A 72 -14.52 11.72 18.55
C SER A 72 -15.56 11.32 17.51
N GLU A 73 -16.31 12.28 16.96
CA GLU A 73 -17.29 12.03 15.90
C GLU A 73 -16.61 11.60 14.60
N VAL A 74 -15.50 12.24 14.23
CA VAL A 74 -14.73 11.86 13.03
C VAL A 74 -14.19 10.44 13.16
N ILE A 75 -13.61 10.10 14.32
CA ILE A 75 -13.10 8.74 14.59
C ILE A 75 -14.24 7.71 14.47
N SER A 76 -15.37 7.95 15.14
CA SER A 76 -16.51 7.03 15.10
C SER A 76 -17.07 6.87 13.67
N GLY A 77 -17.17 7.98 12.92
CA GLY A 77 -17.61 7.95 11.53
C GLY A 77 -16.69 7.12 10.63
N TYR A 78 -15.36 7.30 10.78
CA TYR A 78 -14.38 6.53 10.00
C TYR A 78 -14.36 5.05 10.39
N GLU A 79 -14.54 4.71 11.66
CA GLU A 79 -14.66 3.30 12.08
C GLU A 79 -15.90 2.61 11.49
N ILE A 80 -17.05 3.30 11.48
CA ILE A 80 -18.28 2.78 10.87
C ILE A 80 -18.10 2.61 9.36
N ALA A 81 -17.53 3.61 8.68
CA ALA A 81 -17.26 3.55 7.25
C ALA A 81 -16.26 2.44 6.90
N CYS A 82 -15.22 2.26 7.69
CA CYS A 82 -14.21 1.21 7.53
C CYS A 82 -14.83 -0.19 7.65
N LYS A 83 -15.67 -0.41 8.67
CA LYS A 83 -16.43 -1.67 8.81
C LYS A 83 -17.31 -1.92 7.59
N LYS A 84 -18.02 -0.89 7.11
CA LYS A 84 -18.87 -1.04 5.93
C LYS A 84 -18.07 -1.31 4.65
N ALA A 85 -16.91 -0.68 4.48
CA ALA A 85 -16.02 -0.96 3.35
C ALA A 85 -15.56 -2.42 3.35
N HIS A 86 -15.19 -2.98 4.52
CA HIS A 86 -14.81 -4.38 4.64
C HIS A 86 -15.95 -5.36 4.35
N GLU A 87 -17.21 -4.98 4.57
CA GLU A 87 -18.37 -5.78 4.15
C GLU A 87 -18.57 -5.76 2.63
N ILE A 88 -18.35 -4.61 1.99
CA ILE A 88 -18.62 -4.41 0.55
C ILE A 88 -17.50 -5.01 -0.32
N LEU A 89 -16.23 -4.90 0.09
CA LEU A 89 -15.08 -5.32 -0.71
C LEU A 89 -15.16 -6.78 -1.22
N PRO A 90 -15.55 -7.78 -0.41
CA PRO A 90 -15.69 -9.16 -0.87
C PRO A 90 -16.76 -9.36 -1.95
N GLU A 91 -17.79 -8.51 -1.99
CA GLU A 91 -18.88 -8.59 -2.97
C GLU A 91 -18.45 -8.13 -4.37
N LEU A 92 -17.34 -7.39 -4.46
CA LEU A 92 -16.83 -6.79 -5.70
C LEU A 92 -15.73 -7.62 -6.37
N VAL A 93 -15.44 -8.83 -5.89
CA VAL A 93 -14.36 -9.67 -6.42
C VAL A 93 -14.74 -10.23 -7.80
N CYS A 94 -14.00 -9.81 -8.83
CA CYS A 94 -14.25 -10.24 -10.22
C CYS A 94 -13.60 -11.58 -10.57
N CYS A 95 -12.46 -11.90 -9.96
CA CYS A 95 -11.65 -13.05 -10.33
C CYS A 95 -10.73 -13.48 -9.18
N SER A 96 -10.52 -14.79 -9.07
CA SER A 96 -9.52 -15.41 -8.21
C SER A 96 -8.85 -16.56 -8.96
N ALA A 97 -7.58 -16.81 -8.67
CA ALA A 97 -6.88 -17.95 -9.24
C ALA A 97 -7.49 -19.25 -8.71
N LYS A 98 -7.82 -20.17 -9.62
CA LYS A 98 -8.34 -21.50 -9.26
C LYS A 98 -7.22 -22.48 -9.01
N ASN A 99 -6.13 -22.40 -9.77
CA ASN A 99 -4.99 -23.29 -9.65
C ASN A 99 -3.67 -22.52 -9.64
N LEU A 100 -3.06 -22.40 -8.47
CA LEU A 100 -1.75 -21.76 -8.31
C LEU A 100 -0.58 -22.56 -8.91
N ARG A 101 -0.82 -23.73 -9.48
CA ARG A 101 0.18 -24.52 -10.24
C ARG A 101 0.11 -24.28 -11.74
N ASP A 102 -0.93 -23.61 -12.22
CA ASP A 102 -1.01 -23.23 -13.63
C ASP A 102 -0.18 -21.97 -13.86
N VAL A 103 0.92 -22.15 -14.58
CA VAL A 103 1.88 -21.09 -14.88
C VAL A 103 1.21 -19.94 -15.65
N ASP A 104 0.29 -20.23 -16.56
CA ASP A 104 -0.35 -19.19 -17.37
C ASP A 104 -1.36 -18.39 -16.53
N GLU A 105 -2.11 -19.06 -15.66
CA GLU A 105 -3.02 -18.41 -14.71
C GLU A 105 -2.24 -17.53 -13.72
N VAL A 106 -1.21 -18.07 -13.06
CA VAL A 106 -0.39 -17.34 -12.08
C VAL A 106 0.36 -16.18 -12.73
N SER A 107 0.92 -16.38 -13.93
CA SER A 107 1.62 -15.31 -14.66
C SER A 107 0.69 -14.13 -14.96
N SER A 108 -0.61 -14.37 -15.18
CA SER A 108 -1.57 -13.28 -15.40
C SER A 108 -1.82 -12.45 -14.14
N LEU A 109 -1.85 -13.09 -12.96
CA LEU A 109 -1.98 -12.41 -11.67
C LEU A 109 -0.70 -11.66 -11.27
N LEU A 110 0.48 -12.28 -11.40
CA LEU A 110 1.76 -11.66 -11.03
C LEU A 110 2.10 -10.44 -11.89
N ARG A 111 1.59 -10.38 -13.12
CA ARG A 111 1.85 -9.29 -14.05
C ARG A 111 1.48 -7.93 -13.46
N THR A 112 0.36 -7.82 -12.75
CA THR A 112 -0.11 -6.54 -12.20
C THR A 112 0.79 -6.02 -11.09
N SER A 113 1.23 -6.90 -10.17
CA SER A 113 2.15 -6.58 -9.09
C SER A 113 3.53 -6.17 -9.60
N ILE A 114 4.04 -6.82 -10.65
CA ILE A 114 5.36 -6.48 -11.22
C ILE A 114 5.26 -5.18 -12.01
N MET A 115 4.19 -4.98 -12.78
CA MET A 115 3.97 -3.78 -13.60
C MET A 115 4.03 -2.48 -12.78
N SER A 116 3.55 -2.52 -11.54
CA SER A 116 3.54 -1.34 -10.65
C SER A 116 4.94 -0.95 -10.14
N LYS A 117 5.92 -1.86 -10.22
CA LYS A 117 7.29 -1.65 -9.72
C LYS A 117 8.32 -1.54 -10.86
N GLN A 118 8.21 -2.43 -11.85
CA GLN A 118 9.11 -2.52 -13.00
C GLN A 118 8.30 -2.54 -14.30
N TYR A 119 8.19 -1.36 -14.91
CA TYR A 119 7.48 -1.17 -16.16
C TYR A 119 8.29 -1.66 -17.38
N GLY A 120 7.60 -2.29 -18.34
CA GLY A 120 8.12 -2.67 -19.66
C GLY A 120 8.65 -4.10 -19.75
N SER A 121 8.96 -4.74 -18.62
CA SER A 121 9.44 -6.13 -18.55
C SER A 121 8.49 -7.04 -17.78
N GLU A 122 7.30 -6.56 -17.41
CA GLU A 122 6.41 -7.24 -16.48
C GLU A 122 5.94 -8.61 -16.98
N THR A 123 5.63 -8.74 -18.28
CA THR A 123 5.15 -10.01 -18.84
C THR A 123 6.26 -11.07 -18.85
N PHE A 124 7.49 -10.65 -19.16
CA PHE A 124 8.64 -11.54 -19.17
C PHE A 124 8.99 -12.00 -17.75
N LEU A 125 9.07 -11.05 -16.80
CA LEU A 125 9.37 -11.33 -15.41
C LEU A 125 8.26 -12.17 -14.74
N ALA A 126 6.99 -11.87 -15.00
CA ALA A 126 5.86 -12.64 -14.46
C ALA A 126 5.95 -14.11 -14.86
N LYS A 127 6.28 -14.40 -16.12
CA LYS A 127 6.42 -15.78 -16.60
C LYS A 127 7.58 -16.50 -15.93
N LEU A 128 8.73 -15.84 -15.78
CA LEU A 128 9.88 -16.43 -15.09
C LEU A 128 9.59 -16.71 -13.62
N ILE A 129 8.92 -15.78 -12.93
CA ILE A 129 8.55 -15.93 -11.52
C ILE A 129 7.50 -17.03 -11.35
N ALA A 130 6.52 -17.13 -12.25
CA ALA A 130 5.50 -18.18 -12.23
C ALA A 130 6.06 -19.59 -12.52
N GLN A 131 7.23 -19.69 -13.17
CA GLN A 131 7.90 -20.95 -13.49
C GLN A 131 8.85 -21.45 -12.39
N ALA A 132 9.23 -20.58 -11.45
CA ALA A 132 10.14 -20.89 -10.35
C ALA A 132 9.43 -21.71 -9.25
#